data_AF-A0A0F8XW18-F1
#
_entry.id   AF-A0A0F8XW18-F1
#
_cell.length_a   1.000
_cell.length_b   1.000
_cell.length_c   1.000
_cell.angle_alpha   90.00
_cell.angle_beta   90.00
_cell.angle_gamma   90.00
#
_symmetry.space_group_name_H-M   'P 1'
#
loop_
_entity.id
_entity.type
_entity.pdbx_description
1 polymer ?
#
loop_
_entity_poly.entity_id
_entity_poly.type
_entity_poly.pdbx_seq_one_letter_code
_entity_poly.pdbx_strand_id
1 'polypeptide(L)'
;MRDDQLGRELQEKLIEKARQGVRVYFLYDAIGSFSLSRRYLKKCRQAGIHIVPFRTWRWGKRRRFQINFRNHRKIVVVDGCTAFVGGANIGDEYLN
;
A
#
# COMPACT_ATOMS: atom_id res chain seq x y z
N MET A 1 -2.81 1.77 4.99
CA MET A 1 -3.74 1.52 3.87
C MET A 1 -4.89 0.72 4.41
N ARG A 2 -6.12 1.04 4.02
CA ARG A 2 -7.32 0.29 4.41
C ARG A 2 -8.12 -0.14 3.18
N ASP A 3 -8.97 -1.14 3.35
CA ASP A 3 -9.98 -1.54 2.35
C ASP A 3 -11.31 -0.87 2.68
N ASP A 4 -11.28 0.46 2.67
CA ASP A 4 -12.41 1.37 2.90
C ASP A 4 -12.74 2.13 1.61
N GLN A 5 -13.64 3.12 1.64
CA GLN A 5 -14.08 3.76 0.41
C GLN A 5 -12.91 4.41 -0.33
N LEU A 6 -12.13 5.24 0.36
CA LEU A 6 -10.97 5.90 -0.22
C LEU A 6 -9.92 4.89 -0.72
N GLY A 7 -9.68 3.82 0.05
CA GLY A 7 -8.77 2.75 -0.34
C GLY A 7 -9.19 2.04 -1.64
N ARG A 8 -10.50 1.85 -1.85
CA ARG A 8 -11.08 1.25 -3.06
C ARG A 8 -11.05 2.20 -4.25
N GLU A 9 -11.34 3.48 -4.06
CA GLU A 9 -11.20 4.48 -5.12
C GLU A 9 -9.75 4.55 -5.64
N LEU A 10 -8.78 4.52 -4.72
CA LEU A 10 -7.37 4.43 -5.10
C LEU A 10 -7.06 3.13 -5.86
N GLN A 11 -7.59 1.98 -5.39
CA GLN A 11 -7.42 0.70 -6.09
C GLN A 11 -7.90 0.79 -7.54
N GLU A 12 -9.08 1.34 -7.76
CA GLU A 12 -9.69 1.41 -9.09
C GLU A 12 -8.83 2.24 -10.05
N LYS A 13 -8.36 3.41 -9.60
CA LYS A 13 -7.46 4.26 -10.40
C LYS A 13 -6.14 3.57 -10.71
N LEU A 14 -5.54 2.85 -9.75
CA LEU A 14 -4.31 2.10 -9.98
C LEU A 14 -4.52 0.93 -10.95
N ILE A 15 -5.65 0.22 -10.85
CA ILE A 15 -6.03 -0.87 -11.76
C ILE A 15 -6.23 -0.32 -13.18
N GLU A 16 -6.91 0.82 -13.32
CA GLU A 16 -7.12 1.46 -14.60
C GLU A 16 -5.79 1.80 -15.28
N LYS A 17 -4.85 2.41 -14.53
CA LYS A 17 -3.52 2.73 -15.05
C LYS A 17 -2.71 1.50 -15.42
N ALA A 18 -2.75 0.45 -14.60
CA ALA A 18 -2.09 -0.81 -14.92
C ALA A 18 -2.63 -1.43 -16.23
N ARG A 19 -3.95 -1.37 -16.46
CA ARG A 19 -4.58 -1.82 -17.70
C ARG A 19 -4.23 -0.95 -18.92
N GLN A 20 -3.92 0.32 -18.71
CA GLN A 20 -3.38 1.22 -19.74
C GLN A 20 -1.90 0.96 -20.06
N GLY A 21 -1.28 -0.06 -19.46
CA GLY A 21 0.13 -0.43 -19.68
C GLY A 21 1.12 0.28 -18.76
N VAL A 22 0.66 1.07 -17.79
CA VAL A 22 1.53 1.72 -16.81
C VAL A 22 2.05 0.68 -15.82
N ARG A 23 3.36 0.66 -15.57
CA ARG A 23 3.95 -0.20 -14.53
C ARG A 23 3.66 0.37 -13.16
N VAL A 24 2.79 -0.29 -12.41
CA VAL A 24 2.39 0.13 -11.06
C VAL A 24 3.05 -0.75 -10.01
N TYR A 25 3.75 -0.12 -9.06
CA TYR A 25 4.36 -0.78 -7.90
C TYR A 25 3.68 -0.30 -6.63
N PHE A 26 3.31 -1.25 -5.77
CA PHE A 26 2.57 -0.97 -4.54
C PHE A 26 3.23 -1.65 -3.34
N LEU A 27 3.98 -0.87 -2.56
CA LEU A 27 4.61 -1.30 -1.32
C LEU A 27 3.77 -0.83 -0.14
N TYR A 28 3.38 -1.74 0.77
CA TYR A 28 2.56 -1.39 1.92
C TYR A 28 3.11 -1.98 3.22
N ASP A 29 2.93 -1.27 4.34
CA ASP A 29 3.24 -1.80 5.67
C ASP A 29 2.25 -2.91 6.04
N ALA A 30 2.75 -4.14 6.20
CA ALA A 30 1.92 -5.29 6.54
C ALA A 30 1.30 -5.20 7.94
N ILE A 31 1.95 -4.49 8.88
CA ILE A 31 1.43 -4.30 10.24
C ILE A 31 0.37 -3.20 10.21
N GLY A 32 0.69 -2.02 9.67
CA GLY A 32 -0.23 -0.89 9.58
C GLY A 32 -1.39 -1.05 8.58
N SER A 33 -1.36 -2.08 7.72
CA SER A 33 -2.42 -2.39 6.77
C SER A 33 -2.97 -3.81 6.99
N PHE A 34 -3.02 -4.26 8.25
CA PHE A 34 -3.53 -5.59 8.61
C PHE A 34 -4.99 -5.81 8.18
N SER A 35 -5.77 -4.75 8.03
CA SER A 35 -7.17 -4.77 7.57
C SER A 35 -7.32 -4.82 6.05
N LEU A 36 -6.23 -4.78 5.29
CA LEU A 36 -6.29 -4.86 3.82
C LEU A 36 -6.70 -6.27 3.39
N SER A 37 -7.86 -6.38 2.74
CA SER A 37 -8.43 -7.70 2.45
C SER A 37 -7.62 -8.49 1.41
N ARG A 38 -7.69 -9.81 1.50
CA ARG A 38 -7.11 -10.69 0.45
C ARG A 38 -7.73 -10.42 -0.91
N ARG A 39 -9.00 -10.02 -0.95
CA ARG A 39 -9.72 -9.69 -2.19
C ARG A 39 -9.15 -8.42 -2.83
N TYR A 40 -8.89 -7.39 -2.03
CA TYR A 40 -8.23 -6.16 -2.48
C TYR A 40 -6.89 -6.48 -3.15
N LEU A 41 -6.03 -7.20 -2.43
CA LEU A 41 -4.71 -7.59 -2.92
C LEU A 41 -4.79 -8.46 -4.19
N LYS A 42 -5.77 -9.37 -4.27
CA LYS A 42 -5.97 -10.24 -5.43
C LYS A 42 -6.37 -9.44 -6.67
N LYS A 43 -7.32 -8.50 -6.56
CA LYS A 43 -7.76 -7.65 -7.68
C LYS A 43 -6.59 -6.87 -8.27
N CYS A 44 -5.78 -6.23 -7.43
CA CYS A 44 -4.62 -5.47 -7.88
C CYS A 44 -3.60 -6.37 -8.59
N ARG A 45 -3.28 -7.56 -8.05
CA ARG A 45 -2.34 -8.50 -8.71
C ARG A 45 -2.88 -8.98 -10.06
N GLN A 46 -4.17 -9.28 -10.14
CA GLN A 46 -4.82 -9.70 -11.39
C GLN A 46 -4.80 -8.60 -12.46
N ALA A 47 -4.76 -7.33 -12.06
CA ALA A 47 -4.61 -6.20 -12.97
C ALA A 47 -3.15 -5.93 -13.40
N GLY A 48 -2.19 -6.72 -12.94
CA GLY A 48 -0.76 -6.54 -13.27
C GLY A 48 0.00 -5.62 -12.31
N ILE A 49 -0.58 -5.22 -11.18
CA ILE A 49 0.10 -4.37 -10.19
C ILE A 49 1.12 -5.21 -9.40
N HIS A 50 2.37 -4.74 -9.34
CA HIS A 50 3.43 -5.35 -8.55
C HIS A 50 3.26 -4.99 -7.07
N ILE A 51 2.66 -5.90 -6.29
CA ILE A 51 2.39 -5.67 -4.87
C ILE A 51 3.37 -6.41 -3.98
N VAL A 52 4.00 -5.69 -3.06
CA VAL A 52 4.91 -6.24 -2.06
C VAL A 52 4.53 -5.76 -0.65
N PRO A 53 4.38 -6.66 0.33
CA PRO A 53 4.29 -6.27 1.72
C PRO A 53 5.67 -5.92 2.27
N PHE A 54 5.81 -4.74 2.87
CA PHE A 54 6.95 -4.43 3.73
C PHE A 54 6.76 -5.14 5.08
N ARG A 55 7.69 -6.04 5.40
CA ARG A 55 7.75 -6.75 6.67
C ARG A 55 9.16 -6.65 7.22
N THR A 56 9.29 -6.27 8.48
CA THR A 56 10.58 -6.21 9.16
C THR A 56 10.99 -7.52 9.82
N TRP A 57 10.12 -8.54 9.79
CA TRP A 57 10.38 -9.82 10.45
C TRP A 57 10.96 -10.89 9.51
N ARG A 58 12.21 -11.27 9.75
CA ARG A 58 12.70 -12.63 9.52
C ARG A 58 12.40 -13.46 10.77
N TRP A 59 11.96 -14.70 10.62
CA TRP A 59 11.47 -15.58 11.69
C TRP A 59 12.52 -15.81 12.79
N GLY A 60 12.46 -15.07 13.92
CA GLY A 60 13.37 -15.25 15.06
C GLY A 60 12.79 -14.79 16.42
N LYS A 61 13.30 -15.32 17.54
CA LYS A 61 12.74 -15.20 18.91
C LYS A 61 12.88 -13.82 19.58
N ARG A 62 13.52 -12.81 18.97
CA ARG A 62 13.81 -11.49 19.57
C ARG A 62 12.73 -10.42 19.30
N ARG A 63 11.45 -10.77 19.55
CA ARG A 63 10.27 -10.19 18.87
C ARG A 63 9.51 -9.03 19.53
N ARG A 64 9.73 -8.69 20.80
CA ARG A 64 8.87 -7.70 21.51
C ARG A 64 9.20 -6.23 21.26
N PHE A 65 10.44 -5.91 20.87
CA PHE A 65 10.88 -4.51 20.70
C PHE A 65 10.85 -4.02 19.24
N GLN A 66 10.50 -4.88 18.28
CA GLN A 66 10.61 -4.57 16.86
C GLN A 66 9.28 -4.19 16.17
N ILE A 67 8.16 -4.15 16.89
CA ILE A 67 6.85 -3.70 16.36
C ILE A 67 6.95 -2.26 15.81
N ASN A 68 7.86 -1.45 16.37
CA ASN A 68 8.07 -0.07 15.96
C ASN A 68 8.86 0.07 14.64
N PHE A 69 9.48 -1.00 14.12
CA PHE A 69 10.11 -0.96 12.80
C PHE A 69 9.05 -1.20 11.72
N ARG A 70 8.39 -0.12 11.35
CA ARG A 70 7.34 -0.07 10.33
C ARG A 70 7.72 0.88 9.21
N ASN A 71 7.18 0.66 8.03
CA ASN A 71 7.28 1.68 6.98
C ASN A 71 6.19 2.75 7.22
N HIS A 72 6.60 3.91 7.74
CA HIS A 72 5.71 5.05 7.99
C HIS A 72 5.72 6.09 6.87
N ARG A 73 6.51 5.89 5.81
CA ARG A 73 6.60 6.79 4.67
C ARG A 73 5.35 6.63 3.80
N LYS A 74 4.67 7.74 3.48
CA LYS A 74 3.68 7.78 2.39
C LYS A 74 4.30 8.56 1.25
N ILE A 75 4.59 7.84 0.17
CA ILE A 75 5.28 8.37 -0.99
C ILE A 75 4.54 7.84 -2.21
N VAL A 76 4.23 8.73 -3.14
CA VAL A 76 3.77 8.39 -4.49
C VAL A 76 4.75 9.01 -5.46
N VAL A 77 5.30 8.20 -6.36
CA VAL A 77 6.17 8.68 -7.43
C VAL A 77 5.48 8.38 -8.77
N VAL A 78 5.38 9.39 -9.62
CA VAL A 78 4.77 9.32 -10.96
C VAL A 78 5.85 9.58 -12.00
N ASP A 79 5.98 8.64 -12.94
CA ASP A 79 6.91 8.67 -14.08
C ASP A 79 8.40 8.92 -13.73
N GLY A 80 8.77 8.78 -12.46
CA GLY A 80 10.12 9.05 -11.95
C GLY A 80 10.49 10.53 -11.84
N CYS A 81 9.59 11.44 -12.22
CA CYS A 81 9.86 12.89 -12.25
C CYS A 81 9.06 13.69 -11.22
N THR A 82 7.93 13.15 -10.74
CA THR A 82 7.06 13.83 -9.76
C THR A 82 6.88 12.96 -8.53
N ALA A 83 7.07 13.54 -7.34
CA ALA A 83 6.88 12.83 -6.07
C ALA A 83 5.96 13.60 -5.13
N PHE A 84 4.98 12.90 -4.57
CA PHE A 84 4.17 13.38 -3.47
C PHE A 84 4.61 12.67 -2.20
N VAL A 85 4.91 13.44 -1.15
CA VAL A 85 5.32 12.92 0.15
C VAL A 85 4.46 13.54 1.25
N GLY A 86 4.15 12.79 2.31
CA GLY A 86 3.33 13.36 3.38
C GLY A 86 3.07 12.43 4.55
N GLY A 87 2.30 12.96 5.51
CA GLY A 87 1.91 12.26 6.74
C GLY A 87 0.57 11.53 6.67
N ALA A 88 -0.33 11.91 5.75
CA ALA A 88 -1.67 11.36 5.64
C ALA A 88 -1.66 9.90 5.18
N ASN A 89 -2.41 9.04 5.87
CA ASN A 89 -2.66 7.68 5.37
C ASN A 89 -3.86 7.71 4.43
N ILE A 90 -3.94 6.69 3.58
CA ILE A 90 -5.15 6.41 2.80
C ILE A 90 -6.09 5.58 3.68
N GLY A 91 -7.18 6.23 4.12
CA GLY A 91 -8.34 5.66 4.77
C GLY A 91 -9.42 6.72 5.05
N ASP A 92 -10.67 6.31 5.24
CA ASP A 92 -11.83 7.21 5.35
C ASP A 92 -11.75 8.14 6.56
N GLU A 93 -10.99 7.77 7.58
CA GLU A 93 -10.73 8.60 8.79
C GLU A 93 -9.94 9.90 8.53
N TYR A 94 -9.52 10.14 7.29
CA TYR A 94 -8.84 11.37 6.86
C TYR A 94 -9.65 12.21 5.87
N LEU A 95 -10.89 11.80 5.56
CA LEU A 95 -11.86 12.59 4.81
C LEU A 95 -12.70 13.37 5.83
N ASN A 96 -12.24 14.57 6.19
CA ASN A 96 -13.06 15.54 6.93
C ASN A 96 -14.03 16.22 5.95
#